data_AF-A0A358L1Y2-F1
#
_entry.id   AF-A0A358L1Y2-F1
#
_cell.length_a   1.000
_cell.length_b   1.000
_cell.length_c   1.000
_cell.angle_alpha   90.00
_cell.angle_beta   90.00
_cell.angle_gamma   90.00
#
_symmetry.space_group_name_H-M   'P 1'
#
loop_
_entity.id
_entity.type
_entity.pdbx_description
1 polymer ?
#
loop_
_entity_poly.entity_id
_entity_poly.type
_entity_poly.pdbx_seq_one_letter_code
_entity_poly.pdbx_strand_id
1 'polypeptide(L)' 'MKKMFRYWWKELIWEWLCVKLPLFLTLIFAFLVFTYWQDFAALKILIFLIASGVACNRLFNK' A
#
# COMPACT_ATOMS: atom_id res chain seq x y z
N MET A 1 -0.18 -9.16 -30.19
CA MET A 1 0.27 -7.91 -29.53
C MET A 1 -0.74 -7.32 -28.52
N LYS A 2 -2.05 -7.20 -28.84
CA LYS A 2 -3.04 -6.58 -27.91
C LYS A 2 -3.15 -7.25 -26.52
N LYS A 3 -2.93 -8.58 -26.42
CA LYS A 3 -2.96 -9.31 -25.13
C LYS A 3 -1.74 -9.04 -24.24
N MET A 4 -0.56 -8.90 -24.84
CA MET A 4 0.69 -8.70 -24.11
C MET A 4 0.73 -7.31 -23.47
N PHE A 5 0.22 -6.31 -24.18
CA PHE A 5 0.08 -4.95 -23.66
C PHE A 5 -0.90 -4.88 -22.47
N ARG A 6 -2.01 -5.63 -22.53
CA ARG A 6 -2.99 -5.66 -21.43
C ARG A 6 -2.42 -6.32 -20.16
N TYR A 7 -1.58 -7.34 -20.29
CA TYR A 7 -0.88 -7.95 -19.16
C TYR A 7 0.13 -6.98 -18.54
N TRP A 8 0.95 -6.34 -19.38
CA TRP A 8 1.94 -5.37 -18.94
C TRP A 8 1.33 -4.18 -18.18
N TRP A 9 0.19 -3.67 -18.67
CA TRP A 9 -0.57 -2.64 -17.96
C TRP A 9 -1.15 -3.15 -16.63
N LYS A 10 -1.58 -4.41 -16.55
CA LYS A 10 -2.12 -4.98 -15.31
C LYS A 10 -1.04 -5.08 -14.22
N GLU A 11 0.18 -5.47 -14.60
CA GLU A 11 1.36 -5.47 -13.72
C GLU A 11 1.77 -4.06 -13.29
N LEU A 12 1.77 -3.10 -14.21
CA LEU A 12 2.15 -1.72 -13.91
C LEU A 12 1.13 -1.04 -12.98
N ILE A 13 -0.16 -1.30 -13.20
CA ILE A 13 -1.26 -0.89 -12.31
C ILE A 13 -1.14 -1.61 -10.96
N TRP A 14 -0.76 -2.89 -10.94
CA TRP A 14 -0.51 -3.64 -9.71
C TRP A 14 0.60 -3.03 -8.87
N GLU A 15 1.77 -2.76 -9.46
CA GLU A 15 2.87 -2.11 -8.73
C GLU A 15 2.47 -0.73 -8.22
N TRP A 16 1.77 0.06 -9.02
CA TRP A 16 1.34 1.39 -8.60
C TRP A 16 0.30 1.35 -7.48
N LEU A 17 -0.71 0.48 -7.56
CA LEU A 17 -1.77 0.40 -6.55
C LEU A 17 -1.37 -0.41 -5.32
N CYS A 18 -0.54 -1.45 -5.44
CA CYS A 18 -0.16 -2.31 -4.33
C CYS A 18 1.17 -2.00 -3.69
N VAL A 19 2.06 -1.27 -4.35
CA VAL A 19 3.33 -0.89 -3.75
C VAL A 19 3.29 0.60 -3.45
N LYS A 20 3.11 1.45 -4.47
CA LYS A 20 3.20 2.91 -4.28
C LYS A 20 2.06 3.49 -3.44
N LEU A 21 0.81 3.11 -3.71
CA LEU A 21 -0.35 3.68 -2.99
C LEU A 21 -0.32 3.38 -1.47
N PRO A 22 -0.14 2.12 -1.01
CA PRO A 22 -0.05 1.84 0.43
C PRO A 22 1.19 2.44 1.07
N LEU A 23 2.33 2.54 0.37
CA LEU A 23 3.51 3.28 0.85
C LEU A 23 3.23 4.79 1.04
N PHE A 24 2.50 5.40 0.11
CA PHE A 24 2.14 6.81 0.22
C PHE A 24 1.14 7.03 1.36
N LEU A 25 0.17 6.13 1.49
CA LEU A 25 -0.80 6.15 2.60
C LEU A 25 -0.12 5.96 3.95
N THR A 26 0.83 5.03 4.07
CA THR A 26 1.55 4.78 5.32
C THR A 26 2.46 5.94 5.68
N LEU A 27 3.04 6.66 4.71
CA LEU A 27 3.80 7.89 4.96
C LEU A 27 2.92 9.02 5.51
N ILE A 28 1.76 9.27 4.88
CA ILE A 28 0.81 10.29 5.35
C ILE A 28 0.27 9.91 6.73
N PHE A 29 -0.05 8.63 6.92
CA PHE A 29 -0.52 8.11 8.20
C PHE A 29 0.56 8.18 9.27
N ALA A 30 1.82 7.90 8.95
CA ALA A 30 2.94 8.05 9.85
C ALA A 30 3.11 9.50 10.31
N PHE A 31 2.98 10.46 9.39
CA PHE A 31 3.04 11.87 9.73
C PHE A 31 1.89 12.29 10.67
N LEU A 32 0.66 11.87 10.38
CA LEU A 32 -0.51 12.11 11.24
C LEU A 32 -0.33 11.47 12.63
N VAL A 33 0.10 10.22 12.69
CA VAL A 33 0.29 9.50 13.94
C VAL A 33 1.42 10.14 14.76
N PHE A 34 2.55 10.50 14.15
CA PHE A 34 3.62 11.21 14.87
C PHE A 34 3.17 12.57 15.41
N THR A 35 2.29 13.27 14.70
CA THR A 35 1.83 14.62 15.09
C THR A 35 0.76 14.59 16.16
N TYR A 36 -0.17 13.62 16.11
CA TYR A 36 -1.36 13.59 16.99
C TYR A 36 -1.33 12.48 18.03
N TRP A 37 -0.62 11.37 17.79
CA TRP A 37 -0.59 10.18 18.65
C TRP A 37 0.82 9.59 18.74
N GLN A 38 1.71 10.32 19.43
CA GLN A 38 3.10 9.91 19.66
C GLN A 38 3.19 8.57 20.40
N ASP A 39 2.29 8.32 21.35
CA ASP A 39 2.25 7.04 22.07
C ASP A 39 1.91 5.89 21.13
N PHE A 40 2.85 4.94 21.08
CA PHE A 40 2.80 3.76 20.22
C PHE A 40 2.75 4.07 18.72
N ALA A 41 3.26 5.23 18.29
CA ALA A 41 3.24 5.67 16.89
C ALA A 41 3.82 4.62 15.93
N ALA A 42 5.02 4.12 16.25
CA ALA A 42 5.69 3.09 15.45
C ALA A 42 4.87 1.80 15.33
N LEU A 43 4.20 1.39 16.42
CA LEU A 43 3.40 0.17 16.47
C LEU A 43 2.14 0.30 15.58
N LYS A 44 1.49 1.47 15.60
CA LYS A 44 0.35 1.79 14.72
C LYS A 44 0.75 1.82 13.25
N ILE A 45 1.90 2.43 12.93
CA ILE A 45 2.44 2.48 11.56
C ILE A 45 2.77 1.07 11.06
N LEU A 46 3.40 0.24 11.90
CA LEU A 46 3.75 -1.13 11.54
C LEU A 46 2.51 -1.98 11.26
N ILE A 47 1.48 -1.91 12.11
CA ILE A 47 0.21 -2.60 11.91
C ILE A 47 -0.47 -2.12 10.61
N PHE A 48 -0.45 -0.81 10.34
CA PHE A 48 -1.05 -0.24 9.14
C PHE A 48 -0.31 -0.67 7.86
N LEU A 49 1.02 -0.75 7.90
CA LEU A 49 1.84 -1.26 6.80
C LEU A 49 1.52 -2.73 6.51
N ILE A 50 1.45 -3.58 7.53
CA ILE A 50 1.10 -5.00 7.38
C ILE A 50 -0.32 -5.16 6.85
N ALA A 51 -1.29 -4.43 7.41
CA ALA A 51 -2.69 -4.48 6.99
C ALA A 51 -2.86 -4.04 5.53
N SER A 52 -2.20 -2.95 5.11
CA SER A 52 -2.26 -2.46 3.73
C SER A 52 -1.60 -3.42 2.74
N GLY A 53 -0.48 -4.06 3.11
CA GLY A 53 0.16 -5.10 2.31
C GLY A 53 -0.72 -6.35 2.14
N VAL A 54 -1.32 -6.84 3.23
CA VAL A 54 -2.25 -7.98 3.19
C VAL A 54 -3.51 -7.66 2.41
N ALA A 55 -4.09 -6.46 2.60
CA ALA A 55 -5.27 -6.01 1.88
C ALA A 55 -4.99 -5.98 0.37
N CYS A 56 -3.83 -5.46 -0.05
CA CYS A 56 -3.51 -5.40 -1.46
C CYS A 56 -3.20 -6.77 -2.08
N ASN A 57 -2.53 -7.64 -1.34
CA ASN A 57 -2.35 -9.03 -1.74
C ASN A 57 -3.71 -9.72 -1.94
N ARG A 58 -4.69 -9.52 -1.05
CA ARG A 58 -6.06 -10.06 -1.22
C ARG A 58 -6.82 -9.47 -2.41
N LEU A 59 -6.60 -8.19 -2.72
CA LEU A 59 -7.35 -7.47 -3.77
C LEU A 59 -6.91 -7.87 -5.18
N PHE A 60 -5.63 -8.19 -5.33
CA PHE A 60 -5.05 -8.53 -6.63
C PHE A 60 -4.74 -10.00 -6.84
N ASN A 61 -4.68 -10.82 -5.78
CA ASN A 61 -4.62 -12.27 -5.91
C ASN A 61 -6.04 -12.87 -6.18
N LYS A 62 -6.89 -12.10 -6.87
CA LYS A 62 -8.19 -12.47 -7.45
C LYS A 62 -8.18 -12.27 -8.96
#